data_AF-A0A7K4EZI9-F1
#
_entry.id   AF-A0A7K4EZI9-F1
#
_cell.length_a   1.000
_cell.length_b   1.000
_cell.length_c   1.000
_cell.angle_alpha   90.00
_cell.angle_beta   90.00
_cell.angle_gamma   90.00
#
_symmetry.space_group_name_H-M   'P 1'
#
loop_
_entity.id
_entity.type
_entity.pdbx_description
1 polymer ?
#
loop_
_entity_poly.entity_id
_entity_poly.type
_entity_poly.pdbx_seq_one_letter_code
_entity_poly.pdbx_strand_id
1 'polypeptide(L)'
;MPINPAFANGDDLDNDGVANSVDACPNLQEDYESTVDGCPSNFVPWYDEDYDGIEDHIDQCPNLKEHYNKFQDEDGCPDTLPGTGPGGAPDSDGDGFIDLVDLCPNQPETYNGILDRDGCPDSYGSGDRDRDGVP
;
A
#
# COMPACT_ATOMS: atom_id res chain seq x y z
N MET A 1 -11.98 39.91 -29.87
CA MET A 1 -11.04 38.79 -29.91
C MET A 1 -10.01 39.01 -28.82
N PRO A 2 -10.21 38.41 -27.63
CA PRO A 2 -9.03 37.89 -26.94
C PRO A 2 -9.34 36.71 -26.00
N ILE A 3 -8.50 35.68 -26.00
CA ILE A 3 -7.96 35.16 -24.74
C ILE A 3 -6.44 35.14 -24.90
N ASN A 4 -5.77 35.84 -24.00
CA ASN A 4 -4.33 36.02 -24.00
C ASN A 4 -3.67 34.67 -23.71
N PRO A 5 -2.76 34.19 -24.56
CA PRO A 5 -1.97 33.02 -24.23
C PRO A 5 -1.01 33.45 -23.13
N ALA A 6 -1.27 33.03 -21.90
CA ALA A 6 -0.27 33.04 -20.85
C ALA A 6 0.78 32.00 -21.25
N PHE A 7 1.77 32.46 -22.03
CA PHE A 7 3.09 31.89 -22.28
C PHE A 7 3.33 30.47 -21.75
N ALA A 8 2.92 29.45 -22.50
CA ALA A 8 3.48 28.11 -22.42
C ALA A 8 4.96 28.17 -22.87
N ASN A 9 5.85 28.46 -21.93
CA ASN A 9 7.29 28.29 -22.11
C ASN A 9 7.62 26.82 -21.82
N GLY A 10 7.56 25.96 -22.84
CA GLY A 10 8.32 24.71 -22.93
C GLY A 10 8.08 23.58 -21.93
N ASP A 11 7.36 23.80 -20.83
CA ASP A 11 7.24 22.85 -19.70
C ASP A 11 5.78 22.41 -19.50
N ASP A 12 5.16 21.89 -20.56
CA ASP A 12 3.80 21.30 -20.57
C ASP A 12 3.93 19.92 -21.24
N LEU A 13 3.92 18.86 -20.43
CA LEU A 13 4.34 17.51 -20.81
C LEU A 13 3.24 16.74 -21.54
N ASP A 14 1.98 16.94 -21.17
CA ASP A 14 0.81 16.34 -21.83
C ASP A 14 0.10 17.29 -22.82
N ASN A 15 0.58 18.54 -22.94
CA ASN A 15 0.11 19.57 -23.86
C ASN A 15 -1.35 19.94 -23.64
N ASP A 16 -1.79 19.93 -22.39
CA ASP A 16 -3.15 20.29 -22.03
C ASP A 16 -3.36 21.79 -21.85
N GLY A 17 -2.29 22.59 -21.83
CA GLY A 17 -2.34 24.04 -21.66
C GLY A 17 -2.09 24.53 -20.23
N VAL A 18 -1.88 23.62 -19.29
CA VAL A 18 -1.41 23.86 -17.92
C VAL A 18 0.09 23.53 -17.87
N ALA A 19 0.89 24.39 -17.24
CA ALA A 19 2.33 24.14 -17.16
C ALA A 19 2.62 23.13 -16.04
N ASN A 20 3.55 22.20 -16.24
CA ASN A 20 3.96 21.16 -15.29
C ASN A 20 4.20 21.66 -13.86
N SER A 21 4.61 22.92 -13.69
CA SER A 21 4.85 23.53 -12.37
C SER A 21 3.59 23.82 -11.55
N VAL A 22 2.44 23.91 -12.22
CA VAL A 22 1.12 24.20 -11.64
C VAL A 22 0.08 23.13 -11.99
N ASP A 23 0.51 22.13 -12.75
CA ASP A 23 -0.26 20.98 -13.18
C ASP A 23 -0.22 19.91 -12.08
N ALA A 24 -1.41 19.56 -11.58
CA ALA A 24 -1.57 18.50 -10.60
C ALA A 24 -1.42 17.11 -11.21
N CYS A 25 -1.59 16.96 -12.53
CA CYS A 25 -1.44 15.71 -13.28
C CYS A 25 -0.52 15.88 -14.51
N PRO A 26 0.81 16.06 -14.35
CA PRO A 26 1.75 16.41 -15.43
C PRO A 26 1.82 15.49 -16.66
N ASN A 27 1.17 14.33 -16.62
CA ASN A 27 1.17 13.35 -17.69
C ASN A 27 -0.24 13.08 -18.24
N LEU A 28 -1.26 13.79 -17.78
CA LEU A 28 -2.65 13.52 -18.08
C LEU A 28 -3.40 14.78 -18.47
N GLN A 29 -3.77 14.82 -19.75
CA GLN A 29 -4.40 15.98 -20.34
C GLN A 29 -5.74 16.36 -19.71
N GLU A 30 -5.84 17.61 -19.23
CA GLU A 30 -7.07 18.23 -18.72
C GLU A 30 -8.26 18.14 -19.71
N ASP A 31 -9.47 17.92 -19.16
CA ASP A 31 -10.72 17.82 -19.91
C ASP A 31 -11.50 19.15 -20.00
N TYR A 32 -11.00 20.24 -19.38
CA TYR A 32 -11.63 21.56 -19.34
C TYR A 32 -13.05 21.58 -18.78
N GLU A 33 -13.45 20.51 -18.09
CA GLU A 33 -14.66 20.51 -17.30
C GLU A 33 -14.34 21.07 -15.92
N SER A 34 -15.23 21.88 -15.33
CA SER A 34 -15.08 22.44 -13.97
C SER A 34 -13.78 23.21 -13.67
N THR A 35 -12.89 22.69 -12.80
CA THR A 35 -11.71 23.42 -12.30
C THR A 35 -10.51 23.06 -13.16
N VAL A 36 -9.81 24.07 -13.67
CA VAL A 36 -8.59 23.92 -14.47
C VAL A 36 -7.40 23.85 -13.51
N ASP A 37 -7.06 22.65 -13.03
CA ASP A 37 -5.89 22.39 -12.17
C ASP A 37 -4.85 21.46 -12.82
N GLY A 38 -5.01 21.17 -14.11
CA GLY A 38 -4.17 20.23 -14.86
C GLY A 38 -4.62 18.77 -14.75
N CYS A 39 -5.62 18.48 -13.92
CA CYS A 39 -6.24 17.16 -13.88
C CYS A 39 -7.63 17.19 -14.55
N PRO A 40 -8.05 16.09 -15.22
CA PRO A 40 -9.44 15.95 -15.65
C PRO A 40 -10.41 16.02 -14.46
N SER A 41 -11.46 16.82 -14.59
CA SER A 41 -12.44 17.01 -13.51
C SER A 41 -13.32 15.78 -13.27
N ASN A 42 -13.47 14.93 -14.28
CA ASN A 42 -13.84 13.54 -14.04
C ASN A 42 -12.59 12.82 -13.53
N PHE A 43 -12.29 13.01 -12.23
CA PHE A 43 -11.25 12.28 -11.49
C PHE A 43 -11.23 10.86 -12.03
N VAL A 44 -10.19 10.55 -12.78
CA VAL A 44 -10.19 9.42 -13.67
C VAL A 44 -10.11 8.19 -12.77
N PRO A 45 -11.21 7.43 -12.58
CA PRO A 45 -11.21 6.42 -11.53
C PRO A 45 -10.16 5.34 -11.77
N TRP A 46 -9.66 5.23 -13.02
CA TRP A 46 -8.68 4.25 -13.48
C TRP A 46 -7.25 4.80 -13.61
N TYR A 47 -6.96 5.99 -13.09
CA TYR A 47 -5.58 6.51 -13.05
C TYR A 47 -4.80 5.81 -11.93
N ASP A 48 -3.60 5.36 -12.27
CA ASP A 48 -2.69 4.55 -11.47
C ASP A 48 -1.29 5.07 -11.80
N GLU A 49 -0.77 5.98 -10.96
CA GLU A 49 0.47 6.72 -11.19
C GLU A 49 1.72 5.82 -11.10
N ASP A 50 1.72 4.82 -10.23
CA ASP A 50 2.86 3.92 -10.00
C ASP A 50 2.75 2.53 -10.68
N TYR A 51 1.63 2.30 -11.34
CA TYR A 51 1.30 1.13 -12.14
C TYR A 51 1.28 -0.17 -11.33
N ASP A 52 0.84 -0.13 -10.07
CA ASP A 52 0.71 -1.31 -9.21
C ASP A 52 -0.62 -2.06 -9.37
N GLY A 53 -1.58 -1.48 -10.09
CA GLY A 53 -2.90 -2.05 -10.36
C GLY A 53 -3.99 -1.62 -9.37
N ILE A 54 -3.67 -0.71 -8.45
CA ILE A 54 -4.59 -0.04 -7.53
C ILE A 54 -4.78 1.39 -8.07
N GLU A 55 -6.04 1.86 -8.03
CA GLU A 55 -6.36 3.18 -8.58
C GLU A 55 -6.00 4.26 -7.55
N ASP A 56 -5.41 5.38 -7.96
CA ASP A 56 -4.88 6.44 -7.07
C ASP A 56 -5.88 6.95 -6.01
N HIS A 57 -7.19 6.85 -6.27
CA HIS A 57 -8.21 7.28 -5.31
C HIS A 57 -8.51 6.28 -4.19
N ILE A 58 -8.17 5.01 -4.39
CA ILE A 58 -8.25 3.95 -3.38
C ILE A 58 -6.88 3.56 -2.84
N ASP A 59 -5.81 3.97 -3.52
CA ASP A 59 -4.42 3.82 -3.11
C ASP A 59 -4.07 4.76 -1.93
N GLN A 60 -3.52 4.21 -0.85
CA GLN A 60 -2.99 4.98 0.27
C GLN A 60 -1.63 5.61 -0.02
N CYS A 61 -0.90 5.07 -0.98
CA CYS A 61 0.41 5.50 -1.44
C CYS A 61 0.47 5.67 -2.98
N PRO A 62 -0.28 6.62 -3.59
CA PRO A 62 -0.45 6.76 -5.05
C PRO A 62 0.81 6.87 -5.92
N ASN A 63 1.97 7.11 -5.31
CA ASN A 63 3.24 7.33 -6.00
C ASN A 63 4.29 6.25 -5.69
N LEU A 64 3.90 5.20 -4.97
CA LEU A 64 4.79 4.17 -4.46
C LEU A 64 4.18 2.80 -4.67
N LYS A 65 4.66 2.16 -5.73
CA LYS A 65 4.23 0.83 -6.14
C LYS A 65 4.10 -0.18 -5.00
N GLU A 66 2.91 -0.73 -4.80
CA GLU A 66 2.64 -1.85 -3.91
C GLU A 66 3.62 -3.02 -4.12
N HIS A 67 4.00 -3.65 -3.02
CA HIS A 67 4.81 -4.86 -3.02
C HIS A 67 4.03 -6.04 -2.44
N TYR A 68 3.30 -6.72 -3.33
CA TYR A 68 2.55 -7.95 -3.07
C TYR A 68 3.37 -9.01 -2.31
N ASN A 69 3.30 -8.95 -0.99
CA ASN A 69 4.09 -9.76 -0.06
C ASN A 69 3.18 -10.53 0.93
N LYS A 70 1.85 -10.47 0.74
CA LYS A 70 0.79 -11.03 1.59
C LYS A 70 0.56 -10.27 2.90
N PHE A 71 1.08 -9.06 3.01
CA PHE A 71 0.87 -8.19 4.15
C PHE A 71 0.31 -6.88 3.62
N GLN A 72 -0.97 -6.63 3.92
CA GLN A 72 -1.67 -5.40 3.57
C GLN A 72 -1.67 -5.04 2.07
N ASP A 73 -1.44 -6.00 1.16
CA ASP A 73 -1.48 -5.89 -0.32
C ASP A 73 -2.73 -5.21 -0.96
N GLU A 74 -3.72 -4.78 -0.17
CA GLU A 74 -4.94 -4.10 -0.62
C GLU A 74 -4.93 -2.59 -0.35
N ASP A 75 -3.90 -2.06 0.33
CA ASP A 75 -3.81 -0.64 0.69
C ASP A 75 -3.03 0.21 -0.32
N GLY A 76 -2.27 -0.41 -1.24
CA GLY A 76 -1.49 0.27 -2.27
C GLY A 76 -0.15 0.79 -1.78
N CYS A 77 0.21 0.51 -0.53
CA CYS A 77 1.47 0.94 0.04
C CYS A 77 2.52 -0.16 -0.02
N PRO A 78 3.79 0.16 -0.37
CA PRO A 78 4.85 -0.82 -0.42
C PRO A 78 5.19 -1.29 0.99
N ASP A 79 4.57 -2.38 1.38
CA ASP A 79 4.75 -2.90 2.70
C ASP A 79 5.94 -3.83 2.80
N THR A 80 6.48 -3.90 4.01
CA THR A 80 7.47 -4.91 4.38
C THR A 80 6.84 -5.84 5.39
N LEU A 81 6.86 -7.14 5.11
CA LEU A 81 6.58 -8.17 6.09
C LEU A 81 7.32 -7.84 7.41
N PRO A 82 6.63 -7.85 8.57
CA PRO A 82 7.29 -7.64 9.85
C PRO A 82 8.51 -8.57 9.95
N GLY A 83 9.66 -7.97 10.31
CA GLY A 83 10.94 -8.66 10.50
C GLY A 83 11.74 -9.10 9.28
N THR A 84 11.30 -8.79 8.05
CA THR A 84 12.11 -9.06 6.85
C THR A 84 12.62 -7.81 6.12
N GLY A 85 12.20 -6.61 6.54
CA GLY A 85 12.57 -5.33 5.91
C GLY A 85 13.68 -4.54 6.61
N PRO A 86 14.41 -3.65 5.89
CA PRO A 86 15.32 -2.69 6.50
C PRO A 86 14.54 -1.69 7.38
N GLY A 87 14.56 -1.92 8.69
CA GLY A 87 13.80 -1.15 9.68
C GLY A 87 12.70 -1.95 10.39
N GLY A 88 12.37 -3.15 9.90
CA GLY A 88 11.50 -4.10 10.60
C GLY A 88 12.20 -4.68 11.83
N ALA A 89 11.47 -4.78 12.95
CA ALA A 89 11.98 -5.46 14.13
C ALA A 89 12.19 -6.95 13.82
N PRO A 90 13.29 -7.57 14.28
CA PRO A 90 13.65 -8.93 13.87
C PRO A 90 12.51 -9.92 14.14
N ASP A 91 12.28 -10.83 13.19
CA ASP A 91 11.40 -12.00 13.28
C ASP A 91 12.28 -13.20 12.90
N SER A 92 12.68 -13.95 13.91
CA SER A 92 13.73 -14.96 13.82
C SER A 92 13.26 -16.28 13.21
N ASP A 93 11.96 -16.58 13.22
CA ASP A 93 11.38 -17.78 12.61
C ASP A 93 10.44 -17.50 11.43
N GLY A 94 10.09 -16.24 11.20
CA GLY A 94 9.39 -15.77 10.01
C GLY A 94 7.89 -16.08 10.04
N ASP A 95 7.29 -16.19 11.23
CA ASP A 95 5.88 -16.51 11.41
C ASP A 95 4.95 -15.27 11.40
N GLY A 96 5.54 -14.08 11.35
CA GLY A 96 4.85 -12.78 11.32
C GLY A 96 4.79 -12.07 12.66
N PHE A 97 5.26 -12.68 13.76
CA PHE A 97 5.43 -12.04 15.06
C PHE A 97 6.88 -11.57 15.22
N ILE A 98 7.06 -10.30 15.58
CA ILE A 98 8.41 -9.79 15.85
C ILE A 98 8.94 -10.42 17.14
N ASP A 99 10.24 -10.71 17.23
CA ASP A 99 10.92 -11.34 18.39
C ASP A 99 10.61 -10.67 19.74
N LEU A 100 10.19 -9.40 19.73
CA LEU A 100 9.82 -8.63 20.92
C LEU A 100 8.42 -8.94 21.47
N VAL A 101 7.50 -9.38 20.61
CA VAL A 101 6.11 -9.70 20.95
C VAL A 101 5.81 -11.19 20.82
N ASP A 102 6.67 -11.92 20.11
CA ASP A 102 6.67 -13.37 20.00
C ASP A 102 7.12 -14.02 21.31
N LEU A 103 6.29 -14.92 21.85
CA LEU A 103 6.60 -15.70 23.04
C LEU A 103 7.57 -16.85 22.75
N CYS A 104 7.65 -17.30 21.50
CA CYS A 104 8.55 -18.31 20.99
C CYS A 104 9.40 -17.85 19.77
N PRO A 105 10.35 -16.88 19.93
CA PRO A 105 11.14 -16.26 18.84
C PRO A 105 12.01 -17.16 17.95
N ASN A 106 11.94 -18.47 18.03
CA ASN A 106 12.70 -19.38 17.16
C ASN A 106 11.84 -20.57 16.72
N GLN A 107 10.55 -20.54 16.98
CA GLN A 107 9.62 -21.58 16.63
C GLN A 107 8.38 -20.95 16.01
N PRO A 108 8.15 -21.18 14.71
CA PRO A 108 7.06 -20.50 14.04
C PRO A 108 5.70 -20.96 14.57
N GLU A 109 4.81 -19.99 14.76
CA GLU A 109 3.40 -20.17 15.09
C GLU A 109 2.71 -21.20 14.20
N THR A 110 1.82 -21.98 14.80
CA THR A 110 0.99 -22.95 14.10
C THR A 110 -0.47 -22.54 14.19
N TYR A 111 -0.95 -21.82 13.17
CA TYR A 111 -2.35 -21.40 13.00
C TYR A 111 -3.33 -22.60 12.98
N ASN A 112 -3.73 -23.06 14.16
CA ASN A 112 -4.54 -24.26 14.38
C ASN A 112 -5.79 -24.00 15.22
N GLY A 113 -6.04 -22.73 15.59
CA GLY A 113 -7.17 -22.27 16.39
C GLY A 113 -6.89 -22.21 17.90
N ILE A 114 -5.66 -22.46 18.34
CA ILE A 114 -5.22 -22.43 19.74
C ILE A 114 -4.14 -21.36 19.83
N LEU A 115 -4.40 -20.37 20.69
CA LEU A 115 -3.53 -19.21 20.96
C LEU A 115 -2.74 -18.63 19.76
N ASP A 116 -3.33 -18.59 18.56
CA ASP A 116 -2.70 -18.14 17.30
C ASP A 116 -2.21 -16.66 17.26
N ARG A 117 -2.12 -16.00 18.42
CA ARG A 117 -1.68 -14.61 18.61
C ARG A 117 -0.51 -14.49 19.58
N ASP A 118 0.04 -15.60 20.10
CA ASP A 118 1.17 -15.57 21.02
C ASP A 118 2.53 -15.85 20.36
N GLY A 119 2.54 -16.30 19.10
CA GLY A 119 3.75 -16.58 18.33
C GLY A 119 4.35 -17.95 18.65
N CYS A 120 3.63 -18.81 19.38
CA CYS A 120 4.11 -20.12 19.79
C CYS A 120 3.40 -21.25 19.04
N PRO A 121 4.12 -22.27 18.56
CA PRO A 121 3.47 -23.44 17.96
C PRO A 121 2.69 -24.21 19.02
N ASP A 122 1.38 -24.08 18.94
CA ASP A 122 0.48 -24.87 19.76
C ASP A 122 0.17 -26.25 19.15
N SER A 123 -0.23 -27.17 20.02
CA SER A 123 -0.73 -28.46 19.58
C SER A 123 -1.85 -28.95 20.48
N TYR A 124 -2.79 -29.69 19.91
CA TYR A 124 -3.84 -30.43 20.62
C TYR A 124 -3.31 -31.48 21.63
N GLY A 125 -1.98 -31.59 21.83
CA GLY A 125 -1.32 -32.64 22.60
C GLY A 125 -0.96 -32.27 24.05
N SER A 126 -1.19 -31.03 24.49
CA SER A 126 -0.74 -30.55 25.81
C SER A 126 -1.69 -30.85 26.99
N GLY A 127 -2.87 -31.44 26.77
CA GLY A 127 -3.78 -31.82 27.86
C GLY A 127 -5.25 -31.49 27.61
N ASP A 128 -5.54 -30.67 26.60
CA ASP A 128 -6.89 -30.27 26.23
C ASP A 128 -7.69 -31.45 25.63
N ARG A 129 -8.42 -32.15 26.50
CA ARG A 129 -9.19 -33.34 26.14
C ARG A 129 -10.52 -32.99 25.48
N ASP A 130 -11.04 -31.81 25.75
CA ASP A 130 -12.37 -31.34 25.32
C ASP A 130 -12.35 -30.31 24.19
N ARG A 131 -11.16 -29.95 23.71
CA ARG A 131 -10.91 -29.11 22.52
C ARG A 131 -11.51 -27.71 22.68
N ASP A 132 -11.34 -27.11 23.86
CA ASP A 132 -11.79 -25.75 24.13
C ASP A 132 -10.66 -24.71 24.16
N GLY A 133 -9.42 -25.13 23.88
CA GLY A 133 -8.27 -24.25 23.74
C GLY A 133 -7.59 -23.89 25.06
N VAL A 134 -7.85 -24.63 26.15
CA VAL A 134 -7.19 -24.46 27.44
C VAL A 134 -6.76 -25.84 27.99
N PRO A 135 -5.58 -25.99 28.63
CA PRO A 135 -5.15 -27.24 29.24
C PRO A 135 -5.99 -27.72 30.44
#